data_AF-A0A0Q4UF02-F1
#
_entry.id   AF-A0A0Q4UF02-F1
#
_cell.length_a   1.000
_cell.length_b   1.000
_cell.length_c   1.000
_cell.angle_alpha   90.00
_cell.angle_beta   90.00
_cell.angle_gamma   90.00
#
_symmetry.space_group_name_H-M   'P 1'
#
loop_
_entity.id
_entity.type
_entity.pdbx_description
1 polymer ?
#
loop_
_entity_poly.entity_id
_entity_poly.type
_entity_poly.pdbx_seq_one_letter_code
_entity_poly.pdbx_strand_id
1 'polypeptide(L)'
;MSASPASKIEPNSPQAWREAFLHMKPSVVPCPGLTPVSWQAVHAASLDFLDKYADEAGRLGWTTLQLFGVHPDLGVIRSDFCGAMVLSGDLVTEVHPDFIRFARTRYFRNVPGRPIGAVPIWAKRR
;
A
#
# COMPACT_ATOMS: atom_id res chain seq x y z
N MET A 1 -6.29 27.82 -28.43
CA MET A 1 -6.34 27.31 -27.05
C MET A 1 -5.88 25.85 -27.10
N SER A 2 -4.64 25.58 -26.70
CA SER A 2 -4.14 24.20 -26.63
C SER A 2 -4.69 23.54 -25.38
N ALA A 3 -5.45 22.47 -25.53
CA ALA A 3 -5.84 21.61 -24.43
C ALA A 3 -4.58 20.87 -23.93
N SER A 4 -4.24 21.05 -22.65
CA SER A 4 -3.20 20.27 -21.99
C SER A 4 -3.56 18.77 -22.06
N PRO A 5 -2.60 17.87 -22.30
CA PRO A 5 -2.88 16.45 -22.23
C PRO A 5 -3.27 16.11 -20.79
N ALA A 6 -4.37 15.37 -20.60
CA ALA A 6 -4.66 14.74 -19.32
C ALA A 6 -3.50 13.80 -18.99
N SER A 7 -2.67 14.17 -18.02
CA SER A 7 -1.54 13.36 -17.57
C SER A 7 -2.03 11.96 -17.22
N LYS A 8 -1.51 10.95 -17.91
CA LYS A 8 -1.75 9.55 -17.52
C LYS A 8 -1.10 9.34 -16.15
N ILE A 9 -1.88 8.89 -15.18
CA ILE A 9 -1.37 8.58 -13.85
C ILE A 9 -0.58 7.29 -13.95
N GLU A 10 0.72 7.36 -13.67
CA GLU A 10 1.60 6.19 -13.69
C GLU A 10 1.20 5.20 -12.57
N PRO A 11 1.03 3.90 -12.84
CA PRO A 11 0.49 2.94 -11.86
C PRO A 11 1.30 2.76 -10.57
N ASN A 12 2.58 3.14 -10.57
CA ASN A 12 3.48 3.13 -9.41
C ASN A 12 3.73 4.54 -8.86
N SER A 13 2.83 5.49 -9.13
CA SER A 13 2.97 6.86 -8.66
C SER A 13 2.23 7.11 -7.35
N PRO A 14 2.71 8.06 -6.53
CA PRO A 14 2.00 8.57 -5.36
C PRO A 14 0.55 8.97 -5.66
N GLN A 15 0.32 9.58 -6.83
CA GLN A 15 -1.01 10.01 -7.26
C GLN A 15 -1.94 8.81 -7.51
N ALA A 16 -1.46 7.75 -8.17
CA ALA A 16 -2.23 6.53 -8.37
C ALA A 16 -2.61 5.88 -7.03
N TRP A 17 -1.70 5.85 -6.06
CA TRP A 17 -1.98 5.26 -4.75
C TRP A 17 -3.05 6.04 -4.00
N ARG A 18 -2.96 7.38 -4.00
CA ARG A 18 -3.96 8.27 -3.41
C ARG A 18 -5.33 8.05 -4.05
N GLU A 19 -5.40 8.07 -5.38
CA GLU A 19 -6.65 7.84 -6.11
C GLU A 19 -7.26 6.47 -5.79
N ALA A 20 -6.44 5.42 -5.74
CA ALA A 20 -6.93 4.09 -5.41
C ALA A 20 -7.56 4.02 -4.01
N PHE A 21 -6.91 4.62 -3.00
CA PHE A 21 -7.42 4.63 -1.63
C PHE A 21 -8.67 5.48 -1.43
N LEU A 22 -8.85 6.56 -2.21
CA LEU A 22 -10.09 7.34 -2.21
C LEU A 22 -11.33 6.51 -2.61
N HIS A 23 -11.12 5.49 -3.44
CA HIS A 23 -12.20 4.57 -3.86
C HIS A 23 -12.43 3.41 -2.88
N MET A 24 -11.55 3.23 -1.89
CA MET A 24 -11.69 2.17 -0.88
C MET A 24 -12.42 2.69 0.36
N LYS A 25 -13.52 2.03 0.71
CA LYS A 25 -14.30 2.39 1.90
C LYS A 25 -13.72 1.71 3.15
N PRO A 26 -13.52 2.45 4.27
CA PRO A 26 -13.04 1.86 5.53
C PRO A 26 -14.04 0.86 6.15
N SER A 27 -15.31 0.89 5.74
CA SER A 27 -16.35 -0.03 6.20
C SER A 27 -16.47 -1.32 5.38
N VAL A 28 -15.74 -1.45 4.27
CA VAL A 28 -15.80 -2.62 3.38
C VAL A 28 -14.44 -3.31 3.39
N VAL A 29 -14.38 -4.50 3.98
CA VAL A 29 -13.14 -5.29 4.03
C VAL A 29 -12.77 -5.77 2.62
N PRO A 30 -11.58 -5.43 2.09
CA PRO A 30 -11.27 -5.64 0.67
C PRO A 30 -10.86 -7.08 0.33
N CYS A 31 -10.33 -7.84 1.29
CA CYS A 31 -9.84 -9.21 1.04
C CYS A 31 -9.82 -10.08 2.30
N PRO A 32 -9.70 -11.42 2.16
CA PRO A 32 -9.58 -12.33 3.29
C PRO A 32 -8.38 -12.02 4.20
N GLY A 33 -8.49 -12.38 5.48
CA GLY A 33 -7.44 -12.18 6.48
C GLY A 33 -7.50 -10.86 7.24
N LEU A 34 -8.29 -9.89 6.77
CA LEU A 34 -8.59 -8.68 7.52
C LEU A 34 -9.94 -8.79 8.25
N THR A 35 -9.97 -8.36 9.49
CA THR A 35 -11.20 -8.03 10.22
C THR A 35 -11.59 -6.57 9.94
N PRO A 36 -12.86 -6.16 10.15
CA PRO A 36 -13.26 -4.75 10.02
C PRO A 36 -12.38 -3.79 10.82
N VAL A 37 -12.01 -4.15 12.05
CA VAL A 37 -11.14 -3.34 12.92
C VAL A 37 -9.73 -3.22 12.33
N SER A 38 -9.12 -4.35 11.94
CA SER A 38 -7.77 -4.32 11.35
C SER A 38 -7.74 -3.56 10.01
N TRP A 39 -8.81 -3.65 9.21
CA TRP A 39 -8.91 -2.90 7.97
C TRP A 39 -9.03 -1.41 8.22
N GLN A 40 -9.83 -0.97 9.18
CA GLN A 40 -9.92 0.44 9.56
C GLN A 40 -8.56 1.00 9.97
N ALA A 41 -7.78 0.24 10.76
CA ALA A 41 -6.42 0.64 11.14
C ALA A 41 -5.49 0.74 9.92
N VAL A 42 -5.46 -0.29 9.07
CA VAL A 42 -4.65 -0.29 7.83
C VAL A 42 -5.06 0.85 6.90
N HIS A 43 -6.34 1.10 6.72
CA HIS A 43 -6.87 2.17 5.86
C HIS A 43 -6.46 3.54 6.38
N ALA A 44 -6.66 3.81 7.69
CA ALA A 44 -6.25 5.06 8.32
C ALA A 44 -4.73 5.28 8.26
N ALA A 45 -3.93 4.26 8.59
CA ALA A 45 -2.47 4.34 8.51
C ALA A 45 -1.97 4.53 7.06
N SER A 46 -2.65 3.93 6.09
CA SER A 46 -2.35 4.12 4.67
C SER A 46 -2.66 5.54 4.21
N LEU A 47 -3.79 6.12 4.62
CA LEU A 47 -4.09 7.52 4.32
C LEU A 47 -3.08 8.49 4.95
N ASP A 48 -2.69 8.24 6.21
CA ASP A 48 -1.66 9.04 6.89
C ASP A 48 -0.30 8.96 6.16
N PHE A 49 0.09 7.75 5.75
CA PHE A 49 1.29 7.54 4.93
C PHE A 49 1.18 8.25 3.58
N LEU A 50 0.02 8.18 2.94
CA LEU A 50 -0.18 8.77 1.62
C LEU A 50 -0.10 10.30 1.65
N ASP A 51 -0.53 10.90 2.75
CA ASP A 51 -0.45 12.35 2.97
C ASP A 51 0.99 12.79 3.24
N LYS A 52 1.70 12.08 4.13
CA LYS A 52 3.00 12.52 4.65
C LYS A 52 4.21 12.03 3.85
N TYR A 53 4.13 10.85 3.25
CA TYR A 53 5.32 10.13 2.78
C TYR A 53 5.22 9.56 1.37
N ALA A 54 4.06 9.58 0.69
CA ALA A 54 3.95 8.95 -0.61
C ALA A 54 4.93 9.51 -1.64
N ASP A 55 5.11 10.83 -1.70
CA ASP A 55 6.00 11.45 -2.70
C ASP A 55 7.46 11.07 -2.46
N GLU A 56 7.89 11.03 -1.19
CA GLU A 56 9.22 10.56 -0.81
C GLU A 56 9.40 9.07 -1.12
N ALA A 57 8.40 8.24 -0.81
CA ALA A 57 8.43 6.82 -1.12
C ALA A 57 8.54 6.58 -2.64
N GLY A 58 7.77 7.33 -3.43
CA GLY A 58 7.86 7.30 -4.89
C GLY A 58 9.24 7.71 -5.39
N ARG A 59 9.82 8.80 -4.86
CA ARG A 59 11.18 9.26 -5.19
C ARG A 59 12.26 8.21 -4.86
N LEU A 60 12.08 7.48 -3.75
CA LEU A 60 12.95 6.40 -3.31
C LEU A 60 12.71 5.08 -4.06
N GLY A 61 11.77 5.05 -5.02
CA GLY A 61 11.49 3.89 -5.87
C GLY A 61 10.66 2.79 -5.20
N TRP A 62 9.91 3.11 -4.15
CA TRP A 62 8.92 2.17 -3.61
C TRP A 62 7.82 1.92 -4.64
N THR A 63 7.50 0.64 -4.85
CA THR A 63 6.47 0.23 -5.80
C THR A 63 5.13 0.01 -5.12
N THR A 64 4.06 0.02 -5.93
CA THR A 64 2.70 -0.30 -5.47
C THR A 64 2.64 -1.61 -4.69
N LEU A 65 3.29 -2.68 -5.18
CA LEU A 65 3.22 -3.99 -4.55
C LEU A 65 4.05 -4.08 -3.26
N GLN A 66 5.17 -3.34 -3.18
CA GLN A 66 5.96 -3.30 -1.95
C GLN A 66 5.24 -2.57 -0.81
N LEU A 67 4.38 -1.61 -1.13
CA LEU A 67 3.60 -0.83 -0.15
C LEU A 67 2.22 -1.43 0.13
N PHE A 68 1.52 -1.87 -0.91
CA PHE A 68 0.10 -2.22 -0.89
C PHE A 68 -0.23 -3.59 -1.50
N GLY A 69 0.77 -4.44 -1.72
CA GLY A 69 0.59 -5.79 -2.23
C GLY A 69 -0.20 -6.68 -1.28
N VAL A 70 -0.95 -7.62 -1.84
CA VAL A 70 -1.62 -8.74 -1.16
C VAL A 70 -1.59 -9.98 -2.05
N HIS A 71 -1.83 -11.16 -1.48
CA HIS A 71 -2.01 -12.37 -2.27
C HIS A 71 -3.31 -12.26 -3.09
N PRO A 72 -3.32 -12.69 -4.38
CA PRO A 72 -4.50 -12.59 -5.22
C PRO A 72 -5.72 -13.29 -4.61
N ASP A 73 -5.64 -14.55 -4.19
CA ASP A 73 -6.83 -15.26 -3.72
C ASP A 73 -7.03 -15.22 -2.20
N LEU A 74 -5.93 -15.33 -1.45
CA LEU A 74 -5.93 -15.44 0.01
C LEU A 74 -5.76 -14.09 0.74
N GLY A 75 -5.59 -12.97 0.02
CA GLY A 75 -5.46 -11.65 0.62
C GLY A 75 -4.31 -11.57 1.63
N VAL A 76 -4.62 -11.16 2.86
CA VAL A 76 -3.66 -10.96 3.95
C VAL A 76 -3.33 -12.26 4.71
N ILE A 77 -4.09 -13.34 4.50
CA ILE A 77 -3.77 -14.66 5.08
C ILE A 77 -2.36 -15.11 4.69
N ARG A 78 -1.91 -14.73 3.48
CA ARG A 78 -0.54 -14.90 3.00
C ARG A 78 0.28 -13.62 3.23
N SER A 79 0.74 -13.46 4.46
CA SER A 79 1.47 -12.27 4.92
C SER A 79 2.77 -11.99 4.17
N ASP A 80 3.38 -12.99 3.55
CA ASP A 80 4.58 -12.87 2.72
C ASP A 80 4.34 -12.12 1.40
N PHE A 81 3.08 -12.00 0.96
CA PHE A 81 2.68 -11.13 -0.15
C PHE A 81 2.39 -9.69 0.29
N CYS A 82 2.19 -9.45 1.59
CA CYS A 82 1.67 -8.17 2.09
C CYS A 82 2.68 -7.04 2.00
N GLY A 83 2.27 -5.93 1.40
CA GLY A 83 3.01 -4.68 1.38
C GLY A 83 3.18 -4.06 2.77
N ALA A 84 4.11 -3.12 2.90
CA ALA A 84 4.46 -2.47 4.17
C ALA A 84 3.23 -1.92 4.91
N MET A 85 2.35 -1.23 4.20
CA MET A 85 1.18 -0.58 4.78
C MET A 85 0.08 -1.57 5.13
N VAL A 86 0.02 -2.71 4.43
CA VAL A 86 -0.98 -3.76 4.69
C VAL A 86 -0.60 -4.60 5.90
N LEU A 87 0.69 -4.85 6.12
CA LEU A 87 1.16 -5.76 7.16
C LEU A 87 1.11 -5.16 8.58
N SER A 88 1.39 -3.86 8.73
CA SER A 88 1.61 -3.27 10.05
C SER A 88 0.36 -2.68 10.70
N GLY A 89 -0.50 -2.00 9.94
CA GLY A 89 -1.60 -1.18 10.50
C GLY A 89 -1.16 -0.04 11.44
N ASP A 90 0.15 0.13 11.64
CA ASP A 90 0.77 1.17 12.48
C ASP A 90 1.18 2.36 11.62
N LEU A 91 1.32 3.53 12.24
CA LEU A 91 1.79 4.75 11.57
C LEU A 91 3.27 4.64 11.17
N VAL A 92 3.57 5.17 9.99
CA VAL A 92 4.95 5.31 9.49
C VAL A 92 5.62 6.51 10.16
N THR A 93 6.84 6.31 10.65
CA THR A 93 7.66 7.37 11.23
C THR A 93 8.79 7.82 10.30
N GLU A 94 9.31 6.92 9.46
CA GLU A 94 10.37 7.21 8.50
C GLU A 94 10.25 6.30 7.25
N VAL A 95 10.60 6.83 6.09
CA VAL A 95 10.76 6.08 4.84
C VAL A 95 12.21 6.12 4.40
N HIS A 96 12.80 4.95 4.20
CA HIS A 96 14.17 4.77 3.69
C HIS A 96 14.13 4.01 2.36
N PRO A 97 15.24 4.01 1.59
CA PRO A 97 15.34 3.19 0.38
C PRO A 97 15.08 1.71 0.68
N ASP A 98 15.67 1.14 1.73
CA ASP A 98 15.63 -0.31 1.93
C ASP A 98 14.59 -0.79 2.93
N PHE A 99 13.99 0.13 3.69
CA PHE A 99 12.97 -0.20 4.68
C PHE A 99 12.02 0.96 4.98
N ILE A 100 10.86 0.63 5.56
CA ILE A 100 9.96 1.59 6.19
C ILE A 100 9.97 1.33 7.69
N ARG A 101 10.05 2.41 8.47
CA ARG A 101 10.00 2.36 9.92
C ARG A 101 8.58 2.65 10.41
N PHE A 102 8.10 1.77 11.28
CA PHE A 102 6.93 1.99 12.11
C PHE A 102 7.39 2.23 13.55
N ALA A 103 6.47 2.61 14.43
CA ALA A 103 6.78 2.88 15.84
C ALA A 103 7.56 1.75 16.54
N ARG A 104 7.27 0.49 16.21
CA ARG A 104 7.86 -0.70 16.87
C ARG A 104 8.63 -1.62 15.95
N THR A 105 8.43 -1.52 14.65
CA THR A 105 8.91 -2.51 13.67
C THR A 105 9.51 -1.81 12.46
N ARG A 106 10.21 -2.60 11.63
CA ARG A 106 10.64 -2.17 10.31
C ARG A 106 10.16 -3.20 9.30
N TYR A 107 9.72 -2.70 8.16
CA TYR A 107 9.46 -3.53 7.00
C TYR A 107 10.59 -3.35 6.00
N PHE A 108 11.28 -4.43 5.67
CA PHE A 108 12.36 -4.40 4.68
C PHE A 108 11.79 -4.59 3.27
N ARG A 109 12.25 -3.77 2.32
CA ARG A 109 11.85 -3.81 0.91
C ARG A 109 12.14 -5.18 0.29
N ASN A 110 13.36 -5.66 0.52
CA ASN A 110 13.88 -6.89 -0.04
C ASN A 110 13.99 -7.95 1.06
N VAL A 111 13.16 -8.99 0.95
CA VAL A 111 13.20 -10.16 1.85
C VAL A 111 13.48 -11.39 0.99
N PRO A 112 14.56 -12.15 1.27
CA PRO A 112 14.85 -13.38 0.54
C PRO A 112 13.66 -14.35 0.57
N GLY A 113 13.37 -14.97 -0.58
CA GLY A 113 12.27 -15.93 -0.70
C GLY A 113 10.88 -15.31 -0.81
N ARG A 114 10.77 -13.98 -0.97
CA ARG A 114 9.47 -13.35 -1.18
C ARG A 114 8.81 -13.84 -2.47
N PRO A 115 7.55 -14.30 -2.41
CA PRO A 115 6.85 -14.76 -3.60
C PRO A 115 6.58 -13.63 -4.62
N ILE A 116 6.44 -14.03 -5.88
CA ILE A 116 5.97 -13.16 -6.97
C ILE A 116 4.45 -13.29 -7.15
N GLY A 117 3.84 -12.34 -7.86
CA GLY A 117 2.42 -12.39 -8.22
C GLY A 117 1.47 -11.70 -7.23
N ALA A 118 1.99 -10.83 -6.36
CA ALA A 118 1.15 -9.95 -5.56
C ALA A 118 0.34 -9.01 -6.45
N VAL A 119 -0.85 -8.66 -5.96
CA VAL A 119 -1.73 -7.65 -6.57
C VAL A 119 -1.94 -6.52 -5.57
N PRO A 120 -2.23 -5.28 -6.01
CA PRO A 120 -2.58 -4.24 -5.06
C PRO A 120 -3.87 -4.58 -4.31
N ILE A 121 -3.98 -4.15 -3.05
CA ILE A 121 -5.16 -4.43 -2.20
C ILE A 121 -6.48 -3.95 -2.81
N TRP A 122 -6.47 -2.90 -3.64
CA TRP A 122 -7.63 -2.39 -4.37
C TRP A 122 -7.98 -3.17 -5.65
N ALA A 123 -7.20 -4.16 -6.07
CA ALA A 123 -7.56 -5.06 -7.16
C ALA A 123 -8.73 -5.98 -6.78
N LYS A 124 -8.92 -6.22 -5.48
CA LYS A 124 -9.98 -7.05 -4.92
C LYS A 124 -11.14 -6.14 -4.53
N ARG A 125 -11.97 -5.76 -5.51
CA ARG A 125 -13.25 -5.09 -5.25
C ARG A 125 -14.27 -6.16 -4.89
N ARG A 126 -14.88 -6.07 -3.71
CA ARG A 126 -16.13 -6.77 -3.38
C ARG A 126 -17.26 -5.75 -3.26
#